data_AF-A0A4S1FUF9-F1
#
_entry.id   AF-A0A4S1FUF9-F1
#
_cell.length_a   1.000
_cell.length_b   1.000
_cell.length_c   1.000
_cell.angle_alpha   90.00
_cell.angle_beta   90.00
_cell.angle_gamma   90.00
#
_symmetry.space_group_name_H-M   'P 1'
#
loop_
_entity.id
_entity.type
_entity.pdbx_description
1 polymer ?
#
loop_
_entity_poly.entity_id
_entity_poly.type
_entity_poly.pdbx_seq_one_letter_code
_entity_poly.pdbx_strand_id
1 'polypeptide(L)'
;VMLEGKPVDLTGKADPGELRDRGLAHVPEDRHHVGLVLAFEEHENSILGYHDDERYLKGPLLNVDAISADANDKIEKYDIRPGNPRLKTANFSGGNQQK
;
A
#
# COMPACT_ATOMS: atom_id res chain seq x y z
N VAL A 1 -12.20 -15.40 12.69
CA VAL A 1 -11.12 -15.20 13.70
C VAL A 1 -11.58 -14.20 14.74
N MET A 2 -10.86 -14.05 15.87
CA MET A 2 -11.15 -13.00 16.85
C MET A 2 -10.19 -11.84 16.63
N LEU A 3 -10.72 -10.62 16.48
CA LEU A 3 -9.95 -9.36 16.46
C LEU A 3 -10.53 -8.47 17.56
N GLU A 4 -9.68 -8.07 18.52
CA GLU A 4 -10.08 -7.25 19.68
C GLU A 4 -11.29 -7.82 20.45
N GLY A 5 -11.35 -9.14 20.61
CA GLY A 5 -12.45 -9.80 21.31
C GLY A 5 -13.78 -9.85 20.56
N LYS A 6 -13.85 -9.34 19.32
CA LYS A 6 -15.02 -9.46 18.45
C LYS A 6 -14.79 -10.51 17.36
N PRO A 7 -15.76 -11.41 17.09
CA PRO A 7 -15.65 -12.35 15.99
C PRO A 7 -15.69 -11.62 14.64
N VAL A 8 -14.88 -12.09 13.70
CA VAL A 8 -14.73 -11.53 12.36
C VAL A 8 -14.75 -12.66 11.35
N ASP A 9 -15.60 -12.53 10.34
CA ASP A 9 -15.58 -13.39 9.16
C ASP A 9 -14.41 -12.97 8.27
N LEU A 10 -13.67 -13.95 7.75
CA LEU A 10 -12.55 -13.73 6.83
C LEU A 10 -12.89 -14.14 5.40
N THR A 11 -14.10 -14.65 5.18
CA THR A 11 -14.51 -15.26 3.92
C THR A 11 -15.89 -14.77 3.50
N GLY A 12 -16.27 -15.04 2.25
CA GLY A 12 -17.63 -14.80 1.78
C GLY A 12 -17.98 -13.31 1.70
N LYS A 13 -18.67 -12.79 2.72
CA LYS A 13 -19.21 -11.42 2.76
C LYS A 13 -18.30 -10.41 3.45
N ALA A 14 -17.14 -10.84 3.95
CA ALA A 14 -16.21 -9.95 4.62
C ALA A 14 -15.71 -8.86 3.66
N ASP A 15 -15.79 -7.59 4.08
CA ASP A 15 -15.25 -6.47 3.32
C ASP A 15 -13.76 -6.28 3.66
N PRO A 16 -12.84 -6.39 2.69
CA PRO A 16 -11.42 -6.17 2.93
C PRO A 16 -11.08 -4.76 3.46
N GLY A 17 -11.89 -3.75 3.12
CA GLY A 17 -11.74 -2.39 3.64
C GLY A 17 -11.96 -2.34 5.15
N GLU A 18 -13.14 -2.78 5.60
CA GLU A 18 -13.46 -2.86 7.03
C GLU A 18 -12.44 -3.69 7.83
N LEU A 19 -11.96 -4.81 7.27
CA LEU A 19 -10.95 -5.64 7.93
C LEU A 19 -9.63 -4.90 8.16
N ARG A 20 -9.20 -4.11 7.18
CA ARG A 20 -7.98 -3.30 7.26
C ARG A 20 -8.12 -2.17 8.28
N ASP A 21 -9.27 -1.51 8.34
CA ASP A 21 -9.55 -0.47 9.36
C ASP A 21 -9.50 -1.03 10.78
N ARG A 22 -9.79 -2.32 10.93
CA ARG A 22 -9.70 -3.07 12.19
C ARG A 22 -8.30 -3.63 12.48
N GLY A 23 -7.29 -3.24 11.70
CA GLY A 23 -5.90 -3.62 11.89
C GLY A 23 -5.52 -4.98 11.30
N LEU A 24 -6.37 -5.60 10.48
CA LEU A 24 -6.02 -6.84 9.78
C LEU A 24 -5.41 -6.55 8.41
N ALA A 25 -4.11 -6.77 8.26
CA ALA A 25 -3.42 -6.70 6.98
C ALA A 25 -3.35 -8.09 6.32
N HIS A 26 -3.74 -8.18 5.05
CA HIS A 26 -3.53 -9.36 4.22
C HIS A 26 -2.28 -9.17 3.36
N VAL A 27 -1.32 -10.09 3.49
CA VAL A 27 -0.12 -10.12 2.67
C VAL A 27 -0.20 -11.36 1.78
N PRO A 28 -0.47 -11.21 0.47
CA PRO A 28 -0.61 -12.33 -0.42
C PRO A 28 0.72 -13.10 -0.60
N GLU A 29 0.61 -14.39 -0.92
CA GLU A 29 1.76 -15.26 -1.17
C GLU A 29 2.55 -14.80 -2.41
N ASP A 30 1.86 -14.40 -3.48
CA ASP A 30 2.45 -13.80 -4.68
C ASP A 30 2.32 -12.26 -4.67
N ARG A 31 3.18 -11.61 -3.88
CA ARG A 31 3.19 -10.14 -3.73
C ARG A 31 3.48 -9.41 -5.04
N HIS A 32 4.22 -10.01 -5.96
CA HIS A 32 4.53 -9.38 -7.24
C HIS A 32 3.30 -9.34 -8.15
N HIS A 33 2.52 -10.41 -8.17
CA HIS A 33 1.36 -10.50 -9.05
C HIS A 33 0.16 -9.68 -8.56
N VAL A 34 -0.04 -9.60 -7.24
CA VAL A 34 -1.26 -9.00 -6.68
C VAL A 34 -1.02 -7.82 -5.73
N GLY A 35 0.22 -7.55 -5.34
CA GLY A 35 0.57 -6.47 -4.40
C GLY A 35 1.08 -5.19 -5.04
N LEU A 36 1.30 -5.18 -6.36
CA LEU A 36 1.91 -4.06 -7.09
C LEU A 36 1.25 -3.86 -8.45
N VAL A 37 1.25 -2.62 -8.93
CA VAL A 37 0.88 -2.24 -10.29
C VAL A 37 2.14 -1.74 -11.00
N LEU A 38 2.79 -2.59 -11.80
CA LEU A 38 4.10 -2.28 -12.40
C LEU A 38 4.14 -0.99 -13.25
N ALA A 39 2.99 -0.58 -13.80
CA ALA A 39 2.86 0.62 -14.62
C ALA A 39 2.86 1.92 -13.82
N PHE A 40 2.53 1.85 -12.53
CA PHE A 40 2.47 3.00 -11.63
C PHE A 40 3.88 3.43 -11.20
N GLU A 41 4.00 4.70 -10.85
CA GLU A 41 5.17 5.21 -10.15
C GLU A 41 5.14 4.75 -8.69
N GLU A 42 6.31 4.68 -8.05
CA GLU A 42 6.46 4.11 -6.71
C GLU A 42 5.54 4.75 -5.67
N HIS A 43 5.37 6.07 -5.70
CA HIS A 43 4.48 6.77 -4.78
C HIS A 43 3.00 6.34 -4.90
N GLU A 44 2.53 6.01 -6.11
CA GLU A 44 1.17 5.52 -6.34
C GLU A 44 1.03 4.08 -5.84
N ASN A 45 2.04 3.24 -6.07
CA ASN A 45 2.06 1.88 -5.53
C ASN A 45 2.13 1.85 -4.01
N SER A 46 2.87 2.76 -3.39
CA SER A 46 3.09 2.79 -1.94
C SER A 46 1.82 3.00 -1.11
N ILE A 47 0.74 3.46 -1.73
CA ILE A 47 -0.58 3.68 -1.12
C ILE A 47 -1.65 2.72 -1.64
N LEU A 48 -1.27 1.70 -2.42
CA LEU A 48 -2.23 0.78 -3.05
C LEU A 48 -3.15 0.15 -1.98
N GLY A 49 -4.46 0.33 -2.15
CA GLY A 49 -5.47 -0.12 -1.19
C GLY A 49 -5.67 0.76 0.05
N TYR A 50 -4.94 1.86 0.20
CA TYR A 50 -5.07 2.87 1.27
C TYR A 50 -5.35 4.27 0.72
N HIS A 51 -5.65 4.40 -0.58
CA HIS A 51 -5.80 5.68 -1.29
C HIS A 51 -6.97 6.56 -0.81
N ASP A 52 -7.88 5.99 -0.02
CA ASP A 52 -9.00 6.65 0.64
C ASP A 52 -8.68 7.14 2.07
N ASP A 53 -7.48 6.85 2.58
CA ASP A 53 -7.02 7.37 3.87
C ASP A 53 -6.92 8.90 3.82
N GLU A 54 -7.50 9.58 4.82
CA GLU A 54 -7.59 11.04 4.91
C GLU A 54 -6.23 11.73 4.75
N ARG A 55 -5.12 11.07 5.12
CA ARG A 55 -3.75 11.59 4.98
C ARG A 55 -3.33 11.78 3.52
N TYR A 56 -3.91 11.02 2.59
CA TYR A 56 -3.61 11.09 1.16
C TYR A 56 -4.65 11.90 0.38
N LEU A 57 -5.59 12.55 1.05
CA LEU A 57 -6.66 13.32 0.42
C LEU A 57 -6.47 14.83 0.58
N LYS A 58 -6.90 15.59 -0.43
CA LYS A 58 -7.02 17.04 -0.44
C LYS A 58 -8.42 17.40 -0.92
N GLY A 59 -9.38 17.30 0.00
CA GLY A 59 -10.80 17.36 -0.32
C GLY A 59 -11.21 16.14 -1.17
N PRO A 60 -11.92 16.32 -2.29
CA PRO A 60 -12.36 15.19 -3.12
C PRO A 60 -11.26 14.60 -4.03
N LEU A 61 -10.04 15.14 -3.99
CA LEU A 61 -8.92 14.75 -4.83
C LEU A 61 -7.80 14.13 -4.00
N LEU A 62 -6.90 13.40 -4.66
CA LEU A 62 -5.67 12.91 -4.05
C LEU A 62 -4.70 14.06 -3.76
N ASN A 63 -4.03 13.96 -2.62
CA ASN A 63 -2.93 14.82 -2.22
C ASN A 63 -1.60 14.18 -2.65
N VAL A 64 -1.23 14.36 -3.92
CA VAL A 64 -0.02 13.78 -4.51
C VAL A 64 1.26 14.19 -3.76
N ASP A 65 1.28 15.39 -3.17
CA ASP A 65 2.41 15.87 -2.38
C ASP A 65 2.57 15.05 -1.09
N ALA A 66 1.46 14.79 -0.37
CA ALA A 66 1.47 13.96 0.83
C ALA A 66 1.84 12.50 0.52
N ILE A 67 1.31 11.96 -0.58
CA ILE A 67 1.64 10.61 -1.06
C ILE A 67 3.13 10.50 -1.39
N SER A 68 3.68 11.50 -2.10
CA SER A 68 5.10 11.54 -2.44
C SER A 68 5.99 11.65 -1.20
N ALA A 69 5.58 12.43 -0.20
CA ALA A 69 6.33 12.59 1.05
C ALA A 69 6.37 11.26 1.82
N ASP A 70 5.23 10.62 2.02
CA ASP A 70 5.15 9.33 2.70
C ASP A 70 5.90 8.21 1.94
N ALA A 71 5.85 8.23 0.61
CA ALA A 71 6.66 7.32 -0.21
C ALA A 71 8.17 7.52 0.00
N ASN A 72 8.65 8.76 0.13
CA ASN A 72 10.05 9.03 0.46
C ASN A 72 10.42 8.50 1.85
N ASP A 73 9.56 8.72 2.84
CA ASP A 73 9.78 8.22 4.21
C ASP A 73 9.87 6.68 4.22
N LYS A 74 9.00 6.00 3.45
CA LYS A 74 9.04 4.54 3.28
C LYS A 74 10.31 4.09 2.56
N ILE A 75 10.70 4.76 1.48
CA ILE A 75 11.94 4.48 0.73
C ILE A 75 13.15 4.52 1.66
N GLU A 76 13.25 5.53 2.52
CA GLU A 76 14.31 5.64 3.51
C GLU A 76 14.22 4.53 4.55
N LYS A 77 13.03 4.35 5.15
CA LYS A 77 12.78 3.39 6.22
C LYS A 77 13.08 1.94 5.82
N TYR A 78 12.78 1.56 4.57
CA TYR A 78 12.93 0.20 4.06
C TYR A 78 14.17 0.02 3.16
N ASP A 79 14.98 1.07 2.98
CA ASP A 79 16.15 1.10 2.09
C ASP A 79 15.80 0.60 0.67
N ILE A 80 14.76 1.18 0.07
CA ILE A 80 14.29 0.86 -1.28
C ILE A 80 15.20 1.58 -2.29
N ARG A 81 15.71 0.83 -3.27
CA ARG A 81 16.68 1.32 -4.26
C ARG A 81 16.25 1.05 -5.71
N PRO A 82 16.40 2.03 -6.62
CA PRO A 82 16.91 3.38 -6.36
C PRO A 82 15.88 4.23 -5.60
N GLY A 83 16.33 5.10 -4.70
CA GLY A 83 15.46 5.95 -3.90
C GLY A 83 14.82 7.05 -4.73
N ASN A 84 13.77 6.71 -5.48
CA ASN A 84 13.05 7.62 -6.34
C ASN A 84 11.54 7.30 -6.32
N PRO A 85 10.71 8.11 -5.63
CA PRO A 85 9.28 7.87 -5.52
C PRO A 85 8.53 8.03 -6.86
N ARG A 86 9.16 8.65 -7.86
CA ARG A 86 8.61 8.84 -9.21
C ARG A 86 9.09 7.78 -10.20
N LEU A 87 9.93 6.83 -9.77
CA LEU A 87 10.35 5.74 -10.65
C LEU A 87 9.19 4.77 -10.84
N LYS A 88 8.95 4.34 -12.09
CA LYS A 88 8.00 3.26 -12.37
C LYS A 88 8.40 2.00 -11.62
N THR A 89 7.44 1.37 -10.95
CA THR A 89 7.70 0.19 -10.12
C THR A 89 8.30 -0.97 -10.93
N ALA A 90 7.97 -1.09 -12.22
CA ALA A 90 8.61 -2.04 -13.15
C ALA A 90 10.14 -1.93 -13.24
N ASN A 91 10.72 -0.77 -12.92
CA ASN A 91 12.16 -0.51 -13.05
C ASN A 91 12.95 -0.82 -11.78
N PHE A 92 12.29 -1.20 -10.68
CA PHE A 92 12.96 -1.70 -9.49
C PHE A 92 13.36 -3.17 -9.69
N SER A 93 14.41 -3.61 -9.00
CA SER A 93 14.70 -5.04 -8.94
C SER A 93 13.61 -5.78 -8.14
N GLY A 94 13.40 -7.07 -8.41
CA GLY A 94 12.37 -7.85 -7.69
C GLY A 94 12.55 -7.91 -6.17
N GLY A 95 13.78 -7.67 -5.67
CA GLY A 95 14.02 -7.51 -4.23
C GLY A 95 13.50 -6.17 -3.69
N ASN A 96 13.62 -5.08 -4.46
CA ASN A 96 13.09 -3.77 -4.08
C ASN A 96 11.58 -3.66 -4.31
N GLN A 97 11.04 -4.37 -5.29
CA GLN A 97 9.58 -4.47 -5.48
C GLN A 97 8.87 -5.12 -4.28
N GLN A 98 9.56 -5.99 -3.53
CA GLN A 98 8.99 -6.67 -2.35
C GLN A 98 9.15 -5.89 -1.04
N LYS A 99 9.96 -4.84 -1.03
CA LYS A 99 10.19 -4.00 0.15
C LYS A 99 9.10 -2.95 0.24
#